data_AF-A0A829ZQ61-F1
#
_entry.id   AF-A0A829ZQ61-F1
#
_cell.length_a   1.000
_cell.length_b   1.000
_cell.length_c   1.000
_cell.angle_alpha   90.00
_cell.angle_beta   90.00
_cell.angle_gamma   90.00
#
_symmetry.space_group_name_H-M   'P 1'
#
loop_
_entity.id
_entity.type
_entity.pdbx_description
1 polymer ?
#
loop_
_entity_poly.entity_id
_entity_poly.type
_entity_poly.pdbx_seq_one_letter_code
_entity_poly.pdbx_strand_id
1 'polypeptide(L)'
;MALFGFLGFLVLASSYYVLTREKTLKDSHVRRVKLCLILLNVGLGIMAVNLIIAGFLQTYLVRGAGMDFGLANFLLRPYLLLRGLGGMVFAAGALLLAWEMASTALGRRH
;
A
#
# COMPACT_ATOMS: atom_id res chain seq x y z
N MET A 1 3.84 8.67 -6.12
CA MET A 1 3.85 7.64 -5.06
C MET A 1 3.37 8.20 -3.72
N ALA A 2 3.87 9.36 -3.26
CA ALA A 2 3.38 10.01 -2.04
C ALA A 2 1.87 10.38 -2.10
N LEU A 3 1.41 10.92 -3.24
CA LEU A 3 -0.01 11.22 -3.47
C LEU A 3 -0.92 9.99 -3.37
N PHE A 4 -0.49 8.84 -3.89
CA PHE A 4 -1.32 7.63 -3.88
C PHE A 4 -1.41 7.01 -2.48
N GLY A 5 -0.30 7.00 -1.73
CA GLY A 5 -0.31 6.59 -0.32
C GLY A 5 -1.16 7.52 0.52
N PHE A 6 -0.94 8.83 0.43
CA PHE A 6 -1.67 9.82 1.21
C PHE A 6 -3.17 9.82 0.89
N LEU A 7 -3.55 9.94 -0.39
CA LEU A 7 -4.96 9.95 -0.79
C LEU A 7 -5.65 8.61 -0.51
N GLY A 8 -4.95 7.49 -0.74
CA GLY A 8 -5.48 6.16 -0.45
C GLY A 8 -5.78 5.97 1.05
N PHE A 9 -4.82 6.34 1.91
CA PHE A 9 -5.02 6.29 3.37
C PHE A 9 -6.10 7.28 3.84
N LEU A 10 -6.16 8.47 3.26
CA LEU A 10 -7.14 9.50 3.65
C LEU A 10 -8.56 9.09 3.26
N VAL A 11 -8.73 8.48 2.07
CA VAL A 11 -10.00 7.88 1.65
C VAL A 11 -10.37 6.72 2.59
N LEU A 12 -9.48 5.77 2.85
CA LEU A 12 -9.76 4.63 3.76
C LEU A 12 -10.12 5.10 5.18
N ALA A 13 -9.40 6.10 5.71
CA ALA A 13 -9.69 6.69 7.02
C ALA A 13 -11.04 7.42 7.03
N SER A 14 -11.35 8.18 5.98
CA SER A 14 -12.65 8.87 5.86
C SER A 14 -13.81 7.89 5.77
N SER A 15 -13.68 6.82 4.98
CA SER A 15 -14.69 5.76 4.86
C SER A 15 -14.87 5.02 6.19
N TYR A 16 -13.78 4.70 6.90
CA TYR A 16 -13.84 4.06 8.21
C TYR A 16 -14.52 4.96 9.25
N TYR A 17 -14.19 6.25 9.26
CA TYR A 17 -14.75 7.22 10.18
C TYR A 17 -16.26 7.39 9.96
N VAL A 18 -16.70 7.58 8.71
CA VAL A 18 -18.13 7.69 8.36
C VAL A 18 -18.90 6.43 8.76
N LEU A 19 -18.33 5.25 8.54
CA LEU A 19 -19.01 3.97 8.85
C LEU A 19 -19.06 3.65 10.35
N THR A 20 -18.04 4.07 11.10
CA THR A 20 -17.92 3.83 12.55
C THR A 20 -18.72 4.84 13.37
N ARG A 21 -18.97 6.04 12.83
CA ARG A 21 -19.64 7.14 13.53
C ARG A 21 -21.00 6.78 14.14
N GLU A 22 -21.66 5.74 13.63
CA GLU A 22 -22.99 5.29 14.09
C GLU A 22 -22.99 3.93 14.82
N LYS A 23 -21.84 3.28 15.04
CA LYS A 23 -21.77 1.93 15.65
C LYS A 23 -20.83 1.86 16.85
N THR A 24 -21.27 1.22 17.92
CA THR A 24 -20.42 0.69 18.99
C THR A 24 -19.61 -0.50 18.45
N LEU A 25 -18.36 -0.23 18.08
CA LEU A 25 -17.44 -1.24 17.56
C LEU A 25 -17.07 -2.26 18.65
N LYS A 26 -17.20 -3.55 18.35
CA LYS A 26 -16.60 -4.62 19.15
C LYS A 26 -15.07 -4.57 19.06
N ASP A 27 -14.38 -4.75 20.18
CA ASP A 27 -12.91 -4.76 20.27
C ASP A 27 -12.22 -5.70 19.27
N SER A 28 -12.86 -6.83 18.95
CA SER A 28 -12.37 -7.80 17.94
C SER A 28 -12.24 -7.19 16.54
N HIS A 29 -13.15 -6.29 16.17
CA HIS A 29 -13.12 -5.61 14.86
C HIS A 29 -12.01 -4.55 14.81
N VAL A 30 -11.82 -3.82 15.91
CA VAL A 30 -10.73 -2.83 16.06
C VAL A 30 -9.36 -3.49 15.89
N ARG A 31 -9.17 -4.69 16.45
CA ARG A 31 -7.92 -5.44 16.31
C ARG A 31 -7.66 -5.89 14.86
N ARG A 32 -8.69 -6.33 14.13
CA ARG A 32 -8.58 -6.72 12.71
C ARG A 32 -8.27 -5.53 11.81
N VAL A 33 -8.92 -4.39 12.05
CA VAL A 33 -8.66 -3.13 11.33
C VAL A 33 -7.23 -2.66 11.55
N LYS A 34 -6.71 -2.74 12.79
CA LYS A 34 -5.29 -2.46 13.07
C LYS A 34 -4.34 -3.35 12.27
N LEU A 35 -4.62 -4.65 12.18
CA LEU A 35 -3.81 -5.58 11.37
C LEU A 35 -3.83 -5.21 9.89
N CYS A 36 -4.99 -4.82 9.34
CA CYS A 36 -5.10 -4.34 7.95
C CYS A 36 -4.28 -3.06 7.73
N LEU A 37 -4.30 -2.11 8.68
CA LEU A 37 -3.50 -0.89 8.62
C LEU A 37 -2.00 -1.16 8.67
N ILE A 38 -1.55 -2.12 9.48
CA ILE A 38 -0.14 -2.54 9.50
C ILE A 38 0.25 -3.11 8.14
N LEU A 39 -0.58 -3.98 7.57
CA LEU A 39 -0.31 -4.61 6.27
C LEU A 39 -0.23 -3.58 5.13
N LEU A 40 -1.15 -2.61 5.11
CA LEU A 40 -1.12 -1.47 4.19
C LEU A 40 0.18 -0.66 4.29
N ASN A 41 0.62 -0.34 5.52
CA ASN A 41 1.84 0.43 5.74
C ASN A 41 3.10 -0.36 5.35
N VAL A 42 3.14 -1.65 5.64
CA VAL A 42 4.25 -2.53 5.24
C VAL A 42 4.36 -2.61 3.73
N GLY A 43 3.25 -2.84 3.01
CA GLY A 43 3.25 -2.85 1.55
C GLY A 43 3.72 -1.52 0.94
N LEU A 44 3.28 -0.40 1.51
CA LEU A 44 3.70 0.94 1.08
C LEU A 44 5.18 1.21 1.37
N GLY A 45 5.68 0.78 2.53
CA GLY A 45 7.09 0.87 2.91
C GLY A 45 7.99 0.09 1.95
N ILE A 46 7.61 -1.16 1.64
CA ILE A 46 8.34 -2.01 0.67
C ILE A 46 8.38 -1.35 -0.72
N MET A 47 7.26 -0.77 -1.17
CA MET A 47 7.22 -0.02 -2.43
C MET A 47 8.12 1.22 -2.41
N ALA A 48 8.10 1.99 -1.33
CA ALA A 48 8.88 3.22 -1.21
C ALA A 48 10.38 2.94 -1.18
N VAL A 49 10.82 1.99 -0.34
CA VAL A 49 12.23 1.61 -0.22
C VAL A 49 12.76 1.07 -1.55
N ASN A 50 12.03 0.18 -2.22
CA ASN A 50 12.45 -0.32 -3.53
C ASN A 50 12.56 0.79 -4.57
N LEU A 51 11.68 1.79 -4.56
CA LEU A 51 11.80 2.90 -5.50
C LEU A 51 13.01 3.78 -5.23
N ILE A 52 13.31 4.03 -3.96
CA ILE A 52 14.46 4.83 -3.56
C ILE A 52 15.72 4.13 -4.04
N ILE A 53 15.87 2.84 -3.73
CA ILE A 53 17.03 2.04 -4.16
C ILE A 53 17.12 2.00 -5.69
N ALA A 54 16.01 1.70 -6.38
CA ALA A 54 15.97 1.67 -7.84
C ALA A 54 16.32 3.03 -8.46
N GLY A 55 15.81 4.14 -7.92
CA GLY A 55 16.08 5.48 -8.42
C GLY A 55 17.54 5.91 -8.20
N PHE A 56 18.12 5.59 -7.05
CA PHE A 56 19.54 5.80 -6.79
C PHE A 56 20.40 4.99 -7.75
N LEU A 57 20.10 3.70 -7.90
CA LEU A 57 20.83 2.81 -8.80
C LEU A 57 20.71 3.25 -10.26
N GLN A 58 19.52 3.65 -10.69
CA GLN A 58 19.27 4.19 -12.03
C GLN A 58 20.09 5.46 -12.28
N THR A 59 20.09 6.38 -11.32
CA THR A 59 20.84 7.63 -11.43
C THR A 59 22.35 7.37 -11.49
N TYR A 60 22.85 6.44 -10.67
CA TYR A 60 24.26 6.07 -10.65
C TYR A 60 24.70 5.40 -11.95
N LEU A 61 23.93 4.43 -12.47
CA LEU A 61 24.26 3.71 -13.71
C LEU A 61 24.24 4.65 -14.92
N VAL A 62 23.22 5.51 -15.02
CA VAL A 62 23.05 6.39 -16.19
C VAL A 62 23.98 7.60 -16.12
N ARG A 63 24.02 8.32 -14.99
CA ARG A 63 24.79 9.57 -14.87
C ARG A 63 26.20 9.38 -14.34
N GLY A 64 26.43 8.39 -13.48
CA GLY A 64 27.75 8.12 -12.92
C GLY A 64 28.60 7.24 -13.83
N ALA A 65 28.05 6.13 -14.31
CA ALA A 65 28.77 5.17 -15.15
C ALA A 65 28.61 5.40 -16.66
N GLY A 66 27.78 6.36 -17.09
CA GLY A 66 27.52 6.65 -18.51
C GLY A 66 26.91 5.47 -19.27
N MET A 67 26.26 4.54 -18.54
CA MET A 67 25.73 3.29 -19.10
C MET A 67 24.47 3.56 -19.91
N ASP A 68 24.28 2.80 -21.00
CA ASP A 68 23.09 2.91 -21.83
C ASP A 68 21.80 2.68 -21.02
N PHE A 69 20.79 3.50 -21.27
CA PHE A 69 19.52 3.47 -20.57
C PHE A 69 18.83 2.10 -20.66
N GLY A 70 18.96 1.40 -21.79
CA GLY A 70 18.37 0.07 -21.98
C GLY A 70 18.97 -0.97 -21.04
N LEU A 71 20.30 -0.93 -20.86
CA LEU A 71 21.03 -1.86 -20.01
C LEU A 71 20.81 -1.54 -18.52
N ALA A 72 20.81 -0.26 -18.15
CA ALA A 72 20.46 0.18 -16.80
C ALA A 72 19.03 -0.24 -16.42
N ASN A 73 18.07 -0.13 -17.34
CA ASN A 73 16.68 -0.52 -17.10
C ASN A 73 16.52 -2.05 -16.96
N PHE A 74 17.31 -2.84 -17.69
CA PHE A 74 17.33 -4.29 -17.52
C PHE A 74 17.76 -4.70 -16.11
N LEU A 75 18.77 -4.04 -15.53
CA LEU A 75 19.21 -4.28 -14.14
C LEU A 75 18.17 -3.84 -13.10
N LEU A 76 17.27 -2.91 -13.44
CA LEU A 76 16.23 -2.40 -12.55
C LEU A 76 14.96 -3.27 -12.53
N ARG A 77 14.76 -4.16 -13.50
CA ARG A 77 13.63 -5.11 -13.56
C ARG A 77 13.36 -5.87 -12.25
N PRO A 78 14.35 -6.48 -11.56
CA PRO A 78 14.09 -7.17 -10.30
C PRO A 78 13.54 -6.25 -9.21
N TYR A 79 13.99 -5.00 -9.15
CA TYR A 79 13.47 -4.00 -8.21
C TYR A 79 12.03 -3.57 -8.56
N LEU A 80 11.69 -3.51 -9.85
CA LEU A 80 10.33 -3.26 -10.32
C LEU A 80 9.38 -4.42 -9.97
N LEU A 81 9.84 -5.66 -10.01
CA LEU A 81 9.08 -6.84 -9.56
C LEU A 81 8.85 -6.82 -8.04
N LEU A 82 9.89 -6.52 -7.26
CA LEU A 82 9.79 -6.36 -5.81
C LEU A 82 8.84 -5.22 -5.42
N ARG A 83 8.85 -4.11 -6.17
CA ARG A 83 7.85 -3.05 -6.04
C ARG A 83 6.44 -3.58 -6.33
N GLY A 84 6.26 -4.38 -7.37
CA GLY A 84 4.99 -5.02 -7.69
C GLY A 84 4.46 -5.89 -6.55
N LEU A 85 5.33 -6.68 -5.92
CA LEU A 85 4.99 -7.47 -4.72
C LEU A 85 4.54 -6.60 -3.55
N GLY A 86 5.22 -5.49 -3.28
CA GLY A 86 4.78 -4.52 -2.27
C GLY A 86 3.39 -3.94 -2.57
N GLY A 87 3.08 -3.73 -3.85
CA GLY A 87 1.75 -3.31 -4.32
C GLY A 87 0.67 -4.36 -4.12
N MET A 88 0.98 -5.63 -4.32
CA MET A 88 0.04 -6.73 -4.04
C MET A 88 -0.27 -6.82 -2.54
N VAL A 89 0.74 -6.66 -1.67
CA VAL A 89 0.54 -6.62 -0.20
C VAL A 89 -0.34 -5.44 0.20
N PHE A 90 -0.11 -4.26 -0.39
CA PHE A 90 -0.95 -3.09 -0.18
C PHE A 90 -2.39 -3.34 -0.64
N ALA A 91 -2.59 -3.89 -1.84
CA ALA A 91 -3.90 -4.19 -2.39
C ALA A 91 -4.66 -5.24 -1.56
N ALA A 92 -3.98 -6.28 -1.08
CA ALA A 92 -4.56 -7.28 -0.19
C ALA A 92 -5.02 -6.66 1.14
N GLY A 93 -4.21 -5.77 1.73
CA GLY A 93 -4.59 -5.02 2.93
C GLY A 93 -5.80 -4.10 2.70
N ALA A 94 -5.87 -3.43 1.55
CA ALA A 94 -7.00 -2.60 1.17
C ALA A 94 -8.29 -3.42 0.96
N LEU A 95 -8.19 -4.57 0.28
CA LEU A 95 -9.31 -5.47 0.03
C LEU A 95 -9.85 -6.08 1.35
N LEU A 96 -8.96 -6.49 2.26
CA LEU A 96 -9.34 -6.97 3.58
C LEU A 96 -10.07 -5.89 4.39
N LEU A 97 -9.59 -4.65 4.35
CA LEU A 97 -10.26 -3.53 5.03
C LEU A 97 -11.64 -3.25 4.41
N ALA A 98 -11.73 -3.25 3.08
CA ALA A 98 -13.00 -3.07 2.37
C ALA A 98 -13.99 -4.20 2.68
N TRP A 99 -13.51 -5.44 2.80
CA TRP A 99 -14.33 -6.59 3.19
C TRP A 99 -14.87 -6.47 4.62
N GLU A 100 -14.03 -6.09 5.59
CA GLU A 100 -14.44 -5.87 6.99
C GLU A 100 -15.44 -4.69 7.11
N MET A 101 -15.26 -3.63 6.32
CA MET A 101 -16.25 -2.56 6.20
C MET A 101 -17.57 -3.04 5.61
N ALA A 102 -17.52 -3.78 4.49
CA ALA A 102 -18.70 -4.30 3.82
C ALA A 102 -19.47 -5.29 4.70
N SER A 103 -18.79 -6.19 5.40
CA SER A 103 -19.44 -7.15 6.31
C SER A 103 -20.13 -6.46 7.49
N THR A 104 -19.51 -5.41 8.03
CA THR A 104 -20.11 -4.58 9.09
C THR A 104 -21.31 -3.77 8.58
N ALA A 105 -21.28 -3.32 7.32
CA ALA A 105 -22.39 -2.63 6.68
C ALA A 105 -23.56 -3.59 6.33
N LEU A 106 -23.27 -4.78 5.80
CA LEU A 106 -24.25 -5.81 5.43
C LEU A 106 -24.95 -6.44 6.64
N GLY A 107 -24.26 -6.54 7.79
CA GLY A 107 -24.89 -6.88 9.07
C GLY A 107 -25.92 -5.86 9.59
N ARG A 108 -26.26 -4.81 8.81
CA ARG A 108 -27.44 -3.94 9.04
C ARG A 108 -28.78 -4.57 8.63
N ARG A 109 -28.78 -5.73 7.95
CA ARG A 109 -30.02 -6.45 7.63
C ARG A 109 -30.26 -7.56 8.64
N HIS A 110 -30.76 -7.21 9.82
CA HIS A 110 -31.74 -7.97 10.61
C HIS A 110 -31.99 -7.25 11.93
#